data_AF-A0A290XAX3-F1
#
_entry.id   AF-A0A290XAX3-F1
#
_cell.length_a   1.000
_cell.length_b   1.000
_cell.length_c   1.000
_cell.angle_alpha   90.00
_cell.angle_beta   90.00
_cell.angle_gamma   90.00
#
_symmetry.space_group_name_H-M   'P 1'
#
loop_
_entity.id
_entity.type
_entity.pdbx_description
1 polymer ?
#
loop_
_entity_poly.entity_id
_entity_poly.type
_entity_poly.pdbx_seq_one_letter_code
_entity_poly.pdbx_strand_id
1 'polypeptide(L)'
;MKAYREGFSGRASTSAAGRETASARETDASGVDRDFVAGYSQLTSLPVQDVSAFVESGDADALLQARYQASGLTRGQLIPANVMLFVASWEAYNGTRASPEQVRGLQQQMQSLWSKAADFERSAEGLRQRRLYELLAAVLMRENARVRQRQDADGIAVFRETVREDFLRLSHNDLARFDLTGEGFVER
;
A
#
# COMPACT_ATOMS: atom_id res chain seq x y z
N MET A 1 -7.29 -16.83 9.83
CA MET A 1 -7.15 -15.68 8.91
C MET A 1 -7.51 -16.07 7.47
N LYS A 2 -8.81 -16.26 7.18
CA LYS A 2 -9.31 -16.66 5.84
C LYS A 2 -9.73 -15.45 4.97
N ALA A 3 -9.98 -14.30 5.60
CA ALA A 3 -10.70 -13.15 5.02
C ALA A 3 -9.88 -12.30 4.03
N TYR A 4 -8.54 -12.26 4.15
CA TYR A 4 -7.70 -11.48 3.21
C TYR A 4 -7.68 -12.04 1.77
N ARG A 5 -8.17 -13.26 1.56
CA ARG A 5 -8.17 -13.95 0.27
C ARG A 5 -9.38 -13.60 -0.61
N GLU A 6 -10.47 -13.11 -0.03
CA GLU A 6 -11.76 -12.94 -0.71
C GLU A 6 -12.00 -11.52 -1.22
N GLY A 7 -11.39 -10.50 -0.59
CA GLY A 7 -11.59 -9.10 -0.99
C GLY A 7 -11.00 -8.69 -2.35
N PHE A 8 -9.99 -9.42 -2.85
CA PHE A 8 -9.26 -9.07 -4.08
C PHE A 8 -9.49 -10.02 -5.26
N SER A 9 -10.13 -11.18 -5.04
CA SER A 9 -10.31 -12.21 -6.07
C SER A 9 -11.61 -12.07 -6.87
N GLY A 10 -12.43 -11.05 -6.59
CA GLY A 10 -13.82 -10.96 -7.07
C GLY A 10 -14.05 -10.45 -8.50
N ARG A 11 -13.06 -9.93 -9.23
CA ARG A 11 -13.25 -9.43 -10.60
C ARG A 11 -12.00 -9.56 -11.47
N ALA A 12 -11.79 -10.73 -12.06
CA ALA A 12 -10.95 -10.85 -13.25
C ALA A 12 -11.63 -11.81 -14.23
N SER A 13 -12.34 -11.21 -15.18
CA SER A 13 -12.89 -11.87 -16.34
C SER A 13 -11.79 -12.54 -17.15
N THR A 14 -12.06 -13.78 -17.56
CA THR A 14 -11.32 -14.61 -18.51
C THR A 14 -10.81 -13.85 -19.74
N SER A 15 -9.51 -13.98 -20.08
CA SER A 15 -9.08 -14.36 -21.45
C SER A 15 -7.58 -14.60 -21.60
N ALA A 16 -7.32 -15.77 -22.20
CA ALA A 16 -6.32 -16.14 -23.20
C ALA A 16 -4.81 -16.07 -22.91
N ALA A 17 -4.20 -17.22 -23.23
CA ALA A 17 -2.81 -17.59 -23.13
C ALA A 17 -1.91 -16.96 -24.21
N GLY A 18 -0.61 -16.89 -23.91
CA GLY A 18 0.45 -17.00 -24.90
C GLY A 18 1.59 -16.00 -24.73
N ARG A 19 2.77 -16.52 -24.40
CA ARG A 19 4.13 -16.09 -24.80
C ARG A 19 4.51 -14.60 -24.55
N GLU A 20 5.53 -14.34 -23.71
CA GLU A 20 6.79 -13.66 -24.11
C GLU A 20 7.65 -13.08 -22.96
N THR A 21 8.94 -13.11 -23.28
CA THR A 21 10.15 -12.59 -22.63
C THR A 21 10.13 -11.09 -22.34
N ALA A 22 10.69 -10.68 -21.19
CA ALA A 22 11.16 -9.35 -20.77
C ALA A 22 10.20 -8.13 -20.90
N SER A 23 9.51 -7.96 -22.03
CA SER A 23 8.45 -6.97 -22.27
C SER A 23 7.25 -7.15 -21.34
N ALA A 24 7.00 -8.37 -20.84
CA ALA A 24 5.88 -8.65 -19.95
C ALA A 24 5.94 -7.89 -18.60
N ARG A 25 7.12 -7.52 -18.10
CA ARG A 25 7.24 -6.80 -16.81
C ARG A 25 6.80 -5.34 -16.89
N GLU A 26 7.09 -4.66 -17.99
CA GLU A 26 6.67 -3.27 -18.20
C GLU A 26 5.19 -3.20 -18.63
N THR A 27 4.74 -4.13 -19.47
CA THR A 27 3.33 -4.21 -19.88
C THR A 27 2.41 -4.49 -18.69
N ASP A 28 2.81 -5.38 -17.77
CA ASP A 28 2.00 -5.72 -16.59
C ASP A 28 1.94 -4.56 -15.57
N ALA A 29 3.06 -3.87 -15.30
CA ALA A 29 3.06 -2.67 -14.46
C ALA A 29 2.19 -1.55 -15.05
N SER A 30 2.30 -1.29 -16.35
CA SER A 30 1.49 -0.27 -17.04
C SER A 30 -0.01 -0.59 -17.02
N GLY A 31 -0.38 -1.88 -17.01
CA GLY A 31 -1.75 -2.34 -16.85
C GLY A 31 -2.31 -2.07 -15.45
N VAL A 32 -1.50 -2.34 -14.42
CA VAL A 32 -1.90 -2.06 -13.02
C VAL A 32 -2.01 -0.57 -12.75
N ASP A 33 -1.10 0.24 -13.27
CA ASP A 33 -1.14 1.70 -13.11
C ASP A 33 -2.41 2.26 -13.77
N ARG A 34 -2.76 1.78 -14.97
CA ARG A 34 -4.02 2.13 -15.65
C ARG A 34 -5.25 1.71 -14.85
N ASP A 35 -5.30 0.45 -14.38
CA ASP A 35 -6.40 -0.05 -13.53
C ASP A 35 -6.51 0.77 -12.23
N PHE A 36 -5.37 1.23 -11.71
CA PHE A 36 -5.30 2.03 -10.51
C PHE A 36 -5.93 3.41 -10.68
N VAL A 37 -5.54 4.09 -11.75
CA VAL A 37 -6.12 5.37 -12.15
C VAL A 37 -7.61 5.22 -12.45
N ALA A 38 -8.01 4.15 -13.16
CA ALA A 38 -9.37 3.95 -13.63
C ALA A 38 -10.36 3.54 -12.53
N GLY A 39 -9.91 2.93 -11.43
CA GLY A 39 -10.82 2.42 -10.41
C GLY A 39 -10.26 2.20 -9.01
N TYR A 40 -8.96 1.93 -8.85
CA TYR A 40 -8.43 1.67 -7.49
C TYR A 40 -8.27 2.93 -6.63
N SER A 41 -8.40 4.14 -7.18
CA SER A 41 -8.61 5.35 -6.37
C SER A 41 -9.85 5.25 -5.47
N GLN A 42 -10.85 4.45 -5.87
CA GLN A 42 -12.05 4.15 -5.08
C GLN A 42 -11.83 3.05 -4.01
N LEU A 43 -10.64 2.41 -3.96
CA LEU A 43 -10.31 1.50 -2.85
C LEU A 43 -10.20 2.23 -1.52
N THR A 44 -9.94 3.53 -1.57
CA THR A 44 -9.98 4.41 -0.42
C THR A 44 -11.21 5.29 -0.54
N SER A 45 -11.87 5.54 0.59
CA SER A 45 -12.96 6.51 0.70
C SER A 45 -12.43 7.96 0.71
N LEU A 46 -11.12 8.14 0.53
CA LEU A 46 -10.46 9.45 0.48
C LEU A 46 -10.72 10.15 -0.86
N PRO A 47 -11.09 11.45 -0.84
CA PRO A 47 -11.17 12.25 -2.06
C PRO A 47 -9.76 12.67 -2.50
N VAL A 48 -9.09 11.78 -3.22
CA VAL A 48 -7.73 11.98 -3.72
C VAL A 48 -7.78 12.69 -5.08
N GLN A 49 -7.24 13.91 -5.15
CA GLN A 49 -7.20 14.70 -6.38
C GLN A 49 -6.00 14.28 -7.26
N ASP A 50 -6.14 14.40 -8.58
CA ASP A 50 -5.02 14.27 -9.53
C ASP A 50 -4.19 12.98 -9.37
N VAL A 51 -4.86 11.85 -9.10
CA VAL A 51 -4.19 10.53 -8.99
C VAL A 51 -3.53 10.16 -10.30
N SER A 52 -4.22 10.34 -11.43
CA SER A 52 -3.69 10.07 -12.77
C SER A 52 -2.37 10.79 -13.00
N ALA A 53 -2.38 12.11 -12.85
CA ALA A 53 -1.21 12.94 -13.10
C ALA A 53 -0.01 12.53 -12.24
N PHE A 54 -0.24 12.15 -10.97
CA PHE A 54 0.82 11.75 -10.05
C PHE A 54 1.42 10.37 -10.32
N VAL A 55 0.63 9.44 -10.84
CA VAL A 55 1.13 8.13 -11.26
C VAL A 55 1.85 8.28 -12.61
N GLU A 56 1.21 8.93 -13.58
CA GLU A 56 1.72 9.08 -14.94
C GLU A 56 2.97 9.97 -15.04
N SER A 57 3.15 10.94 -14.13
CA SER A 57 4.37 11.76 -14.06
C SER A 57 5.59 11.01 -13.54
N GLY A 58 5.40 9.85 -12.88
CA GLY A 58 6.45 9.15 -12.15
C GLY A 58 6.72 9.68 -10.75
N ASP A 59 5.97 10.69 -10.27
CA ASP A 59 6.13 11.23 -8.92
C ASP A 59 5.82 10.19 -7.83
N ALA A 60 4.83 9.32 -8.07
CA ALA A 60 4.55 8.19 -7.20
C ALA A 60 5.78 7.28 -7.03
N ASP A 61 6.49 7.00 -8.13
CA ASP A 61 7.68 6.17 -8.13
C ASP A 61 8.87 6.84 -7.45
N ALA A 62 9.05 8.15 -7.65
CA ALA A 62 10.07 8.92 -6.97
C ALA A 62 9.83 8.97 -5.45
N LEU A 63 8.58 9.18 -5.03
CA LEU A 63 8.18 9.18 -3.62
C LEU A 63 8.45 7.81 -2.98
N LEU A 64 8.02 6.73 -3.63
CA LEU A 64 8.25 5.37 -3.17
C LEU A 64 9.75 5.06 -3.07
N GLN A 65 10.53 5.41 -4.09
CA GLN A 65 11.97 5.18 -4.10
C GLN A 65 12.65 5.82 -2.89
N ALA A 66 12.37 7.11 -2.65
CA ALA A 66 12.91 7.83 -1.50
C ALA A 66 12.46 7.19 -0.17
N ARG A 67 11.20 6.77 -0.09
CA ARG A 67 10.63 6.15 1.12
C ARG A 67 11.23 4.77 1.40
N TYR A 68 11.40 3.91 0.39
CA TYR A 68 12.08 2.62 0.53
C TYR A 68 13.51 2.78 1.03
N GLN A 69 14.26 3.73 0.46
CA GLN A 69 15.63 4.03 0.88
C GLN A 69 15.69 4.52 2.33
N ALA A 70 14.82 5.47 2.72
CA ALA A 70 14.77 6.00 4.08
C ALA A 70 14.41 4.92 5.12
N SER A 71 13.61 3.93 4.72
CA SER A 71 13.20 2.82 5.58
C SER A 71 14.14 1.61 5.58
N GLY A 72 15.18 1.61 4.73
CA GLY A 72 16.06 0.44 4.55
C GLY A 72 15.35 -0.79 3.97
N LEU A 73 14.22 -0.60 3.29
CA LEU A 73 13.41 -1.66 2.69
C LEU A 73 13.83 -1.91 1.24
N THR A 74 13.82 -3.18 0.83
CA THR A 74 14.09 -3.55 -0.57
C THR A 74 12.84 -3.36 -1.42
N ARG A 75 12.91 -2.42 -2.37
CA ARG A 75 11.83 -2.22 -3.35
C ARG A 75 11.68 -3.42 -4.27
N GLY A 76 10.47 -3.65 -4.78
CA GLY A 76 10.21 -4.68 -5.77
C GLY A 76 9.88 -6.06 -5.19
N GLN A 77 9.80 -6.19 -3.87
CA GLN A 77 9.32 -7.38 -3.19
C GLN A 77 7.93 -7.13 -2.59
N LEU A 78 7.10 -8.18 -2.54
CA LEU A 78 5.71 -8.07 -2.09
C LEU A 78 5.61 -7.75 -0.59
N ILE A 79 6.42 -8.39 0.25
CA ILE A 79 6.41 -8.12 1.69
C ILE A 79 6.77 -6.65 1.99
N PRO A 80 7.91 -6.09 1.50
CA PRO A 80 8.20 -4.66 1.65
C PRO A 80 7.11 -3.73 1.13
N ALA A 81 6.43 -4.05 0.02
CA ALA A 81 5.29 -3.26 -0.45
C ALA A 81 4.11 -3.28 0.52
N ASN A 82 3.81 -4.43 1.11
CA ASN A 82 2.79 -4.56 2.13
C ASN A 82 3.16 -3.80 3.43
N VAL A 83 4.43 -3.89 3.86
CA VAL A 83 4.96 -3.10 4.97
C VAL A 83 4.77 -1.62 4.69
N MET A 84 5.09 -1.17 3.47
CA MET A 84 4.96 0.24 3.08
C MET A 84 3.52 0.74 3.18
N LEU A 85 2.55 -0.06 2.74
CA LEU A 85 1.13 0.26 2.86
C LEU A 85 0.70 0.41 4.32
N PHE A 86 1.04 -0.57 5.17
CA PHE A 86 0.64 -0.54 6.58
C PHE A 86 1.30 0.62 7.34
N VAL A 87 2.57 0.91 7.06
CA VAL A 87 3.26 2.07 7.63
C VAL A 87 2.57 3.36 7.17
N ALA A 88 2.25 3.50 5.88
CA ALA A 88 1.55 4.69 5.38
C ALA A 88 0.19 4.89 6.08
N SER A 89 -0.57 3.82 6.28
CA SER A 89 -1.85 3.86 6.99
C SER A 89 -1.69 4.26 8.45
N TRP A 90 -0.71 3.68 9.15
CA TRP A 90 -0.44 4.03 10.54
C TRP A 90 0.06 5.47 10.69
N GLU A 91 0.94 5.96 9.82
CA GLU A 91 1.43 7.34 9.82
C GLU A 91 0.32 8.35 9.51
N ALA A 92 -0.57 8.00 8.58
CA ALA A 92 -1.73 8.83 8.27
C ALA A 92 -2.69 8.94 9.47
N TYR A 93 -2.96 7.82 10.14
CA TYR A 93 -3.84 7.76 11.31
C TYR A 93 -3.22 8.41 12.57
N ASN A 94 -1.96 8.18 12.89
CA ASN A 94 -1.33 8.73 14.10
C ASN A 94 -0.77 10.14 13.89
N GLY A 95 -0.43 10.46 12.65
CA GLY A 95 0.13 11.76 12.30
C GLY A 95 1.59 11.97 12.64
N THR A 96 2.27 10.89 12.97
CA THR A 96 3.70 10.86 13.23
C THR A 96 4.35 9.91 12.23
N ARG A 97 5.62 10.20 11.92
CA ARG A 97 6.41 9.35 11.02
C ARG A 97 6.92 8.14 11.80
N ALA A 98 6.80 6.95 11.22
CA ALA A 98 7.37 5.73 11.77
C ALA A 98 8.91 5.80 11.71
N SER A 99 9.55 5.35 12.80
CA SER A 99 11.01 5.23 12.88
C SER A 99 11.51 4.05 12.03
N PRO A 100 12.78 4.02 11.62
CA PRO A 100 13.37 2.88 10.92
C PRO A 100 13.25 1.56 11.71
N GLU A 101 13.32 1.62 13.04
CA GLU A 101 13.17 0.46 13.92
C GLU A 101 11.75 -0.09 13.90
N GLN A 102 10.75 0.78 13.95
CA GLN A 102 9.33 0.42 13.81
C GLN A 102 9.05 -0.25 12.46
N VAL A 103 9.59 0.30 11.37
CA VAL A 103 9.42 -0.29 10.04
C VAL A 103 10.09 -1.66 9.95
N ARG A 104 11.27 -1.83 10.54
CA ARG A 104 11.98 -3.12 10.60
C ARG A 104 11.22 -4.16 11.42
N GLY A 105 10.70 -3.77 12.59
CA GLY A 105 9.87 -4.64 13.43
C GLY A 105 8.65 -5.17 12.68
N LEU A 106 7.94 -4.28 11.99
CA LEU A 106 6.81 -4.67 11.17
C LEU A 106 7.21 -5.59 10.01
N GLN A 107 8.34 -5.34 9.36
CA GLN A 107 8.84 -6.23 8.32
C GLN A 107 9.09 -7.64 8.85
N GLN A 108 9.72 -7.78 10.00
CA GLN A 108 9.97 -9.08 10.64
C GLN A 108 8.66 -9.77 11.04
N GLN A 109 7.72 -9.03 11.62
CA GLN A 109 6.39 -9.54 11.96
C GLN A 109 5.63 -10.02 10.71
N MET A 110 5.66 -9.26 9.62
CA MET A 110 5.01 -9.69 8.38
C MET A 110 5.70 -10.90 7.75
N GLN A 111 7.03 -10.98 7.79
CA GLN A 111 7.78 -12.14 7.29
C GLN A 111 7.44 -13.42 8.05
N SER A 112 7.30 -13.36 9.38
CA SER A 112 6.96 -14.55 10.18
C SER A 112 5.53 -15.04 9.94
N LEU A 113 4.61 -14.13 9.59
CA LEU A 113 3.22 -14.44 9.26
C LEU A 113 3.02 -14.82 7.79
N TRP A 114 3.98 -14.50 6.92
CA TRP A 114 3.85 -14.70 5.49
C TRP A 114 4.06 -16.16 5.12
N SER A 115 2.96 -16.80 4.72
CA SER A 115 2.93 -18.21 4.32
C SER A 115 2.86 -18.42 2.80
N LYS A 116 2.94 -17.35 2.00
CA LYS A 116 2.86 -17.50 0.53
C LYS A 116 4.18 -18.03 -0.03
N ALA A 117 4.09 -18.97 -0.96
CA ALA A 117 5.25 -19.55 -1.64
C ALA A 117 5.94 -18.52 -2.55
N ALA A 118 7.25 -18.68 -2.74
CA ALA A 118 8.06 -17.86 -3.65
C ALA A 118 7.53 -17.84 -5.11
N ASP A 119 6.74 -18.84 -5.50
CA ASP A 119 6.07 -18.89 -6.81
C ASP A 119 4.94 -17.87 -6.93
N PHE A 120 4.21 -17.60 -5.84
CA PHE A 120 3.18 -16.56 -5.84
C PHE A 120 3.80 -15.18 -6.06
N GLU A 121 4.89 -14.86 -5.37
CA GLU A 121 5.56 -13.56 -5.49
C GLU A 121 6.09 -13.29 -6.90
N ARG A 122 6.44 -14.35 -7.63
CA ARG A 122 6.90 -14.28 -9.02
C ARG A 122 5.78 -14.35 -10.05
N SER A 123 4.56 -14.72 -9.65
CA SER A 123 3.39 -14.76 -10.53
C SER A 123 2.94 -13.35 -10.92
N ALA A 124 2.25 -13.21 -12.06
CA ALA A 124 1.67 -11.94 -12.49
C ALA A 124 0.75 -11.34 -11.40
N GLU A 125 -0.05 -12.18 -10.73
CA GLU A 125 -0.90 -11.74 -9.63
C GLU A 125 -0.10 -11.20 -8.43
N GLY A 126 1.02 -11.84 -8.08
CA GLY A 126 1.91 -11.34 -7.03
C GLY A 126 2.58 -10.01 -7.39
N LEU A 127 3.00 -9.86 -8.64
CA LEU A 127 3.58 -8.60 -9.16
C LEU A 127 2.54 -7.48 -9.20
N ARG A 128 1.31 -7.80 -9.61
CA ARG A 128 0.15 -6.90 -9.60
C ARG A 128 -0.20 -6.45 -8.18
N GLN A 129 -0.34 -7.40 -7.26
CA GLN A 129 -0.64 -7.13 -5.85
C GLN A 129 0.44 -6.23 -5.22
N ARG A 130 1.72 -6.51 -5.51
CA ARG A 130 2.84 -5.66 -5.07
C ARG A 130 2.68 -4.23 -5.57
N ARG A 131 2.50 -4.03 -6.88
CA ARG A 131 2.40 -2.69 -7.46
C ARG A 131 1.19 -1.93 -6.92
N LEU A 132 0.07 -2.62 -6.70
CA LEU A 132 -1.12 -2.03 -6.09
C LEU A 132 -0.84 -1.51 -4.67
N TYR A 133 -0.14 -2.27 -3.83
CA TYR A 133 0.22 -1.81 -2.48
C TYR A 133 1.16 -0.62 -2.50
N GLU A 134 2.12 -0.60 -3.42
CA GLU A 134 3.01 0.54 -3.62
C GLU A 134 2.23 1.80 -3.99
N LEU A 135 1.31 1.73 -4.96
CA LEU A 135 0.52 2.89 -5.40
C LEU A 135 -0.42 3.39 -4.31
N LEU A 136 -1.09 2.49 -3.59
CA LEU A 136 -1.94 2.85 -2.45
C LEU A 136 -1.12 3.56 -1.36
N ALA A 137 0.07 3.04 -1.04
CA ALA A 137 0.95 3.65 -0.06
C ALA A 137 1.42 5.05 -0.51
N ALA A 138 1.81 5.20 -1.78
CA ALA A 138 2.26 6.46 -2.35
C ALA A 138 1.16 7.54 -2.31
N VAL A 139 -0.05 7.18 -2.74
CA VAL A 139 -1.22 8.06 -2.67
C VAL A 139 -1.49 8.48 -1.23
N LEU A 140 -1.51 7.53 -0.30
CA LEU A 140 -1.80 7.82 1.09
C LEU A 140 -0.76 8.75 1.74
N MET A 141 0.53 8.54 1.44
CA MET A 141 1.60 9.43 1.90
C MET A 141 1.46 10.84 1.35
N ARG A 142 1.16 10.97 0.06
CA ARG A 142 0.96 12.28 -0.59
C ARG A 142 -0.23 13.02 0.03
N GLU A 143 -1.36 12.33 0.22
CA GLU A 143 -2.54 12.93 0.83
C GLU A 143 -2.33 13.30 2.29
N ASN A 144 -1.65 12.45 3.06
CA ASN A 144 -1.27 12.76 4.43
C ASN A 144 -0.43 14.04 4.51
N ALA A 145 0.55 14.20 3.61
CA ALA A 145 1.34 15.43 3.53
C ALA A 145 0.48 16.65 3.17
N ARG A 146 -0.37 16.54 2.14
CA ARG A 146 -1.25 17.63 1.68
C ARG A 146 -2.22 18.09 2.76
N VAL A 147 -2.91 17.16 3.44
CA VAL A 147 -3.89 17.48 4.49
C VAL A 147 -3.21 18.15 5.67
N ARG A 148 -2.03 17.66 6.09
CA ARG A 148 -1.28 18.24 7.21
C ARG A 148 -0.69 19.62 6.92
N GLN A 149 -0.30 19.88 5.68
CA GLN A 149 0.17 21.22 5.26
C GLN A 149 -0.92 22.30 5.39
N ARG A 150 -2.20 21.93 5.28
CA ARG A 150 -3.32 22.88 5.42
C ARG A 150 -3.58 23.30 6.86
N GLN A 151 -3.02 22.58 7.84
CA GLN A 151 -3.21 22.84 9.29
C GLN A 151 -4.68 22.96 9.73
N ASP A 152 -5.58 22.34 8.98
CA ASP A 152 -7.01 22.28 9.26
C ASP A 152 -7.30 21.08 10.18
N ALA A 153 -7.63 21.37 11.44
CA ALA A 153 -7.84 20.34 12.45
C ALA A 153 -9.00 19.40 12.13
N ASP A 154 -10.12 19.94 11.63
CA ASP A 154 -11.31 19.16 11.28
C ASP A 154 -11.02 18.30 10.04
N GLY A 155 -10.38 18.89 9.02
CA GLY A 155 -9.93 18.17 7.85
C GLY A 155 -8.96 17.02 8.17
N ILE A 156 -8.03 17.25 9.12
CA ILE A 156 -7.12 16.20 9.61
C ILE A 156 -7.89 15.11 10.36
N ALA A 157 -8.87 15.45 11.20
CA ALA A 157 -9.66 14.48 11.93
C ALA A 157 -10.49 13.59 11.00
N VAL A 158 -11.18 14.18 10.02
CA VAL A 158 -11.94 13.45 8.99
C VAL A 158 -11.02 12.51 8.22
N PHE A 159 -9.87 13.02 7.76
CA PHE A 159 -8.88 12.20 7.05
C PHE A 159 -8.42 10.99 7.87
N ARG A 160 -8.10 11.19 9.15
CA ARG A 160 -7.66 10.12 10.05
C ARG A 160 -8.72 9.03 10.23
N GLU A 161 -9.98 9.42 10.43
CA GLU A 161 -11.06 8.46 10.61
C GLU A 161 -11.33 7.69 9.31
N THR A 162 -11.33 8.36 8.16
CA THR A 162 -11.47 7.68 6.87
C THR A 162 -10.38 6.63 6.65
N VAL A 163 -9.12 6.96 6.98
CA VAL A 163 -8.00 6.01 6.89
C VAL A 163 -8.19 4.81 7.83
N ARG A 164 -8.66 5.06 9.06
CA ARG A 164 -8.95 4.00 10.03
C ARG A 164 -10.06 3.07 9.53
N GLU A 165 -11.16 3.62 9.05
CA GLU A 165 -12.30 2.87 8.52
C GLU A 165 -11.89 2.03 7.29
N ASP A 166 -11.16 2.61 6.36
CA ASP A 166 -10.65 1.89 5.19
C ASP A 166 -9.68 0.77 5.60
N PHE A 167 -8.76 1.06 6.53
CA PHE A 167 -7.83 0.05 7.02
C PHE A 167 -8.55 -1.10 7.73
N LEU A 168 -9.57 -0.80 8.55
CA LEU A 168 -10.42 -1.81 9.19
C LEU A 168 -11.19 -2.63 8.16
N ARG A 169 -11.79 -1.99 7.16
CA ARG A 169 -12.53 -2.68 6.09
C ARG A 169 -11.63 -3.62 5.28
N LEU A 170 -10.40 -3.21 4.99
CA LEU A 170 -9.49 -3.95 4.12
C LEU A 170 -8.68 -5.02 4.87
N SER A 171 -8.30 -4.77 6.12
CA SER A 171 -7.42 -5.65 6.89
C SER A 171 -8.14 -6.42 8.00
N HIS A 172 -9.37 -6.02 8.36
CA HIS A 172 -10.09 -6.45 9.56
C HIS A 172 -9.38 -6.14 10.89
N ASN A 173 -8.42 -5.21 10.87
CA ASN A 173 -7.73 -4.71 12.06
C ASN A 173 -8.04 -3.23 12.27
N ASP A 174 -8.32 -2.82 13.50
CA ASP A 174 -8.56 -1.43 13.84
C ASP A 174 -7.25 -0.74 14.26
N LEU A 175 -6.78 0.25 13.48
CA LEU A 175 -5.57 1.02 13.81
C LEU A 175 -5.62 1.67 15.21
N ALA A 176 -6.81 1.96 15.74
CA ALA A 176 -6.93 2.54 17.08
C ALA A 176 -6.52 1.58 18.21
N ARG A 177 -6.54 0.26 17.94
CA ARG A 177 -6.21 -0.78 18.91
C ARG A 177 -4.73 -1.17 18.94
N PHE A 178 -3.92 -0.64 18.02
CA PHE A 178 -2.53 -1.06 17.88
C PHE A 178 -1.55 0.11 17.95
N ASP A 179 -0.45 -0.12 18.64
CA ASP A 179 0.76 0.69 18.51
C ASP A 179 1.75 0.01 17.58
N LEU A 180 2.51 0.82 16.84
CA LEU A 180 3.64 0.35 16.06
C LEU A 180 4.89 0.51 16.92
N THR A 181 5.56 -0.59 17.25
CA THR A 181 6.79 -0.60 18.06
C THR A 181 7.95 -1.22 17.26
N GLY A 182 9.13 -1.33 17.87
CA GLY A 182 10.26 -2.07 17.29
C GLY A 182 9.99 -3.57 17.07
N GLU A 183 8.91 -4.11 17.62
CA GLU A 183 8.47 -5.51 17.43
C GLU A 183 7.38 -5.64 16.35
N GLY A 184 6.94 -4.53 15.75
CA GLY A 184 5.79 -4.48 14.83
C GLY A 184 4.53 -3.96 15.51
N PHE A 185 3.36 -4.39 15.04
CA PHE A 185 2.09 -4.01 15.67
C PHE A 185 1.86 -4.79 16.96
N VAL A 186 1.57 -4.05 18.03
CA VAL A 186 1.25 -4.57 19.37
C VAL A 186 -0.10 -4.00 19.80
N GLU A 187 -0.96 -4.84 20.38
CA GLU A 187 -2.26 -4.38 20.90
C GLU A 187 -2.05 -3.47 22.12
N ARG A 188 -2.85 -2.41 22.20
CA ARG A 188 -2.86 -1.44 23.29
C ARG A 188 -3.51 -1.97 24.56
#